data_AF-A0A542I8S9-F1
#
_entry.id   AF-A0A542I8S9-F1
#
_cell.length_a   1.000
_cell.length_b   1.000
_cell.length_c   1.000
_cell.angle_alpha   90.00
_cell.angle_beta   90.00
_cell.angle_gamma   90.00
#
_symmetry.space_group_name_H-M   'P 1'
#
loop_
_entity.id
_entity.type
_entity.pdbx_description
1 polymer ?
#
loop_
_entity_poly.entity_id
_entity_poly.type
_entity_poly.pdbx_seq_one_letter_code
_entity_poly.pdbx_strand_id
1 'polypeptide(L)'
;MPTASNAKTERFWPAVPEHIWNSIREEFTLPTAADLETHFQSLGDPEAMRRAVRVFIGEGTFCPGFQLKDGLFHEAVLRLFDQAMSLKIPHNVFAAWMVSPLPAETRSRPVDILGSMTLLQSSLVAFGDRYRPAEKRN
;
A
#
# COMPACT_ATOMS: atom_id res chain seq x y z
N MET A 1 -2.84 -32.59 32.91
CA MET A 1 -3.33 -32.41 31.53
C MET A 1 -3.27 -30.92 31.21
N PRO A 2 -2.53 -30.47 30.19
CA PRO A 2 -2.50 -29.06 29.82
C PRO A 2 -3.69 -28.76 28.90
N THR A 3 -4.62 -27.91 29.35
CA THR A 3 -5.61 -27.30 28.47
C THR A 3 -4.90 -26.24 27.63
N ALA A 4 -4.92 -26.42 26.32
CA ALA A 4 -4.39 -25.48 25.35
C ALA A 4 -4.97 -24.09 25.58
N SER A 5 -4.10 -23.11 25.86
CA SER A 5 -4.44 -21.69 25.76
C SER A 5 -4.93 -21.42 24.35
N ASN A 6 -6.24 -21.27 24.19
CA ASN A 6 -6.87 -20.78 22.98
C ASN A 6 -6.61 -19.26 22.92
N ALA A 7 -5.35 -18.89 22.66
CA ALA A 7 -4.98 -17.50 22.43
C ALA A 7 -5.64 -17.09 21.13
N LYS A 8 -6.72 -16.31 21.21
CA LYS A 8 -7.21 -15.54 20.08
C LYS A 8 -6.04 -14.67 19.62
N THR A 9 -5.37 -15.05 18.54
CA THR A 9 -4.32 -14.23 17.94
C THR A 9 -4.97 -12.90 17.54
N GLU A 10 -4.75 -11.87 18.33
CA GLU A 10 -5.17 -10.52 17.98
C GLU A 10 -4.44 -10.13 16.69
N ARG A 11 -5.22 -9.80 15.66
CA ARG A 11 -4.69 -9.38 14.37
C ARG A 11 -4.43 -7.88 14.42
N PHE A 12 -3.24 -7.48 14.01
CA PHE A 12 -2.86 -6.09 13.86
C PHE A 12 -2.25 -5.89 12.48
N TRP A 13 -2.42 -4.69 11.95
CA TRP A 13 -1.63 -4.27 10.80
C TRP A 13 -0.15 -4.28 11.18
N PRO A 14 0.73 -4.82 10.31
CA PRO A 14 2.15 -4.85 10.61
C PRO A 14 2.70 -3.42 10.69
N ALA A 15 3.57 -3.18 11.67
CA ALA A 15 4.39 -1.96 11.68
C ALA A 15 5.27 -1.98 10.42
N VAL A 16 5.36 -0.83 9.74
CA VAL A 16 6.20 -0.72 8.54
C VAL A 16 7.61 -0.29 8.97
N PRO A 17 8.65 -1.09 8.70
CA PRO A 17 10.03 -0.72 9.03
C PRO A 17 10.50 0.51 8.23
N GLU A 18 11.31 1.38 8.85
CA GLU A 18 11.80 2.60 8.20
C GLU A 18 12.59 2.34 6.90
N HIS A 19 13.31 1.23 6.83
CA HIS A 19 14.10 0.88 5.64
C HIS A 19 13.23 0.71 4.38
N ILE A 20 11.94 0.38 4.52
CA ILE A 20 10.99 0.30 3.40
C ILE A 20 10.83 1.66 2.73
N TRP A 21 10.79 2.74 3.53
CA TRP A 21 10.68 4.09 3.00
C TRP A 21 11.94 4.54 2.27
N ASN A 22 13.11 4.10 2.74
CA ASN A 22 14.38 4.35 2.05
C ASN A 22 14.41 3.63 0.69
N SER A 23 14.01 2.35 0.65
CA SER A 23 13.92 1.59 -0.61
C SER A 23 12.94 2.24 -1.60
N ILE A 24 11.75 2.67 -1.16
CA ILE A 24 10.80 3.37 -2.03
C ILE A 24 11.40 4.67 -2.58
N ARG A 25 12.08 5.45 -1.72
CA ARG A 25 12.70 6.70 -2.13
C ARG A 25 13.79 6.49 -3.17
N GLU A 26 14.63 5.49 -2.98
CA GLU A 26 15.76 5.17 -3.86
C GLU A 26 15.31 4.63 -5.23
N GLU A 27 14.30 3.76 -5.25
CA GLU A 27 13.88 3.07 -6.48
C GLU A 27 12.78 3.82 -7.24
N PHE A 28 11.83 4.41 -6.52
CA PHE A 28 10.62 4.97 -7.13
C PHE A 28 10.45 6.46 -6.90
N THR A 29 11.33 7.11 -6.14
CA THR A 29 11.12 8.44 -5.55
C THR A 29 10.00 8.48 -4.51
N LEU A 30 10.02 9.51 -3.67
CA LEU A 30 9.04 9.73 -2.61
C LEU A 30 8.74 11.23 -2.46
N PRO A 31 8.10 11.86 -3.47
CA PRO A 31 7.74 13.28 -3.44
C PRO A 31 6.82 13.61 -2.27
N THR A 32 6.84 14.86 -1.83
CA THR A 32 5.86 15.34 -0.85
C THR A 32 4.46 15.41 -1.49
N ALA A 33 3.41 15.37 -0.67
CA ALA A 33 2.06 15.58 -1.18
C ALA A 33 1.88 16.94 -1.89
N ALA A 34 2.60 17.99 -1.43
CA ALA A 34 2.56 19.32 -2.01
C ALA A 34 3.23 19.38 -3.41
N ASP A 35 4.36 18.68 -3.58
CA ASP A 35 5.02 18.57 -4.88
C ASP A 35 4.10 17.89 -5.90
N LEU A 36 3.46 16.79 -5.49
CA LEU A 36 2.56 16.05 -6.36
C LEU A 36 1.27 16.82 -6.66
N GLU A 37 0.74 17.57 -5.68
CA GLU A 37 -0.39 18.46 -5.88
C GLU A 37 -0.07 19.55 -6.91
N THR A 38 1.08 20.20 -6.78
CA THR A 38 1.55 21.21 -7.74
C THR A 38 1.68 20.63 -9.14
N HIS A 39 2.20 19.40 -9.25
CA HIS A 39 2.29 18.67 -10.52
C HIS A 39 0.91 18.46 -11.15
N PHE A 40 -0.06 17.92 -10.43
CA PHE A 40 -1.42 17.69 -10.97
C PHE A 40 -2.21 18.98 -11.23
N GLN A 41 -1.97 20.04 -10.46
CA GLN A 41 -2.49 21.37 -10.76
C GLN A 41 -1.96 21.87 -12.12
N SER A 42 -0.67 21.68 -12.41
CA SER A 42 -0.08 22.08 -13.70
C SER A 42 -0.63 21.29 -14.90
N LEU A 43 -1.12 20.07 -14.66
CA LEU A 43 -1.80 19.25 -15.67
C LEU A 43 -3.29 19.59 -15.83
N GLY A 44 -3.83 20.51 -15.01
CA GLY A 44 -5.24 20.88 -15.03
C GLY A 44 -6.17 19.89 -14.32
N ASP A 45 -5.65 18.99 -13.48
CA ASP A 45 -6.43 18.00 -12.73
C ASP A 45 -6.11 18.03 -11.22
N PRO A 46 -6.44 19.12 -10.51
CA PRO A 46 -6.17 19.23 -9.07
C PRO A 46 -6.90 18.17 -8.23
N GLU A 47 -8.00 17.61 -8.74
CA GLU A 47 -8.80 16.62 -8.02
C GLU A 47 -8.20 15.21 -8.04
N ALA A 48 -7.23 14.96 -8.93
CA ALA A 48 -6.48 13.72 -9.01
C ALA A 48 -5.89 13.32 -7.64
N MET A 49 -5.46 14.30 -6.84
CA MET A 49 -4.90 14.06 -5.51
C MET A 49 -5.84 13.29 -4.59
N ARG A 50 -7.17 13.33 -4.77
CA ARG A 50 -8.10 12.53 -3.94
C ARG A 50 -7.84 11.02 -4.04
N ARG A 51 -7.28 10.57 -5.17
CA ARG A 51 -6.99 9.15 -5.46
C ARG A 51 -5.57 8.74 -5.07
N ALA A 52 -4.73 9.69 -4.65
CA ALA A 52 -3.32 9.45 -4.39
C ALA A 52 -3.10 8.53 -3.17
N VAL A 53 -2.17 7.59 -3.32
CA VAL A 53 -1.58 6.85 -2.21
C VAL A 53 -0.69 7.82 -1.44
N ARG A 54 -1.04 8.05 -0.17
CA ARG A 54 -0.32 8.95 0.75
C ARG A 54 0.25 8.17 1.92
N VAL A 55 1.56 8.21 2.14
CA VAL A 55 2.20 7.63 3.32
C VAL A 55 2.57 8.72 4.32
N PHE A 56 2.43 8.40 5.60
CA PHE A 56 2.70 9.30 6.71
C PHE A 56 3.96 8.84 7.42
N ILE A 57 5.01 9.67 7.39
CA ILE A 57 6.35 9.34 7.93
C ILE A 57 6.80 10.50 8.81
N GLY A 58 6.88 10.27 10.13
CA GLY A 58 6.99 11.36 11.09
C GLY A 58 5.81 12.33 10.93
N GLU A 59 6.12 13.61 10.79
CA GLU A 59 5.13 14.67 10.55
C GLU A 59 4.86 14.93 9.05
N GLY A 60 5.54 14.22 8.15
CA GLY A 60 5.45 14.43 6.71
C GLY A 60 4.43 13.53 6.02
N THR A 61 3.79 14.05 4.97
CA THR A 61 2.94 13.28 4.04
C THR A 61 3.61 13.21 2.67
N PHE A 62 3.81 11.98 2.20
CA PHE A 62 4.52 11.71 0.95
C PHE A 62 3.70 10.81 0.04
N CYS A 63 3.98 10.85 -1.26
CA CYS A 63 3.32 10.06 -2.27
C CYS A 63 4.35 9.10 -2.89
N PRO A 64 4.26 7.77 -2.69
CA PRO A 64 5.21 6.84 -3.29
C PRO A 64 5.21 6.92 -4.81
N GLY A 65 6.37 7.11 -5.45
CA GLY A 65 6.40 7.40 -6.88
C GLY A 65 6.04 6.21 -7.80
N PHE A 66 5.99 4.97 -7.28
CA PHE A 66 5.49 3.80 -8.03
C PHE A 66 4.04 3.96 -8.47
N GLN A 67 3.29 4.87 -7.86
CA GLN A 67 1.91 5.17 -8.25
C GLN A 67 1.83 6.02 -9.52
N LEU A 68 2.97 6.47 -10.06
CA LEU A 68 3.05 7.29 -11.26
C LEU A 68 3.63 6.49 -12.43
N LYS A 69 3.12 6.77 -13.62
CA LYS A 69 3.66 6.30 -14.90
C LYS A 69 3.55 7.46 -15.89
N ASP A 70 4.69 7.87 -16.43
CA ASP A 70 4.79 9.01 -17.36
C ASP A 70 4.14 10.30 -16.81
N GLY A 71 4.28 10.53 -15.50
CA GLY A 71 3.73 11.69 -14.80
C GLY A 71 2.23 11.63 -14.49
N LEU A 72 1.53 10.55 -14.84
CA LEU A 72 0.12 10.34 -14.51
C LEU A 72 -0.04 9.19 -13.52
N PHE A 73 -1.19 9.07 -12.85
CA PHE A 73 -1.40 7.92 -11.98
C PHE A 73 -1.42 6.61 -12.77
N HIS A 74 -0.69 5.61 -12.26
CA HIS A 74 -0.68 4.27 -12.81
C HIS A 74 -1.98 3.55 -12.44
N GLU A 75 -2.85 3.35 -13.43
CA GLU A 75 -4.19 2.77 -13.25
C GLU A 75 -4.19 1.39 -12.54
N ALA A 76 -3.19 0.55 -12.75
CA ALA A 76 -3.05 -0.72 -12.04
C ALA A 76 -2.88 -0.52 -10.52
N VAL A 77 -2.06 0.46 -10.12
CA VAL A 77 -1.85 0.81 -8.70
C VAL A 77 -3.11 1.40 -8.09
N LEU A 78 -3.81 2.28 -8.83
CA LEU A 78 -5.08 2.85 -8.36
C LEU A 78 -6.13 1.77 -8.09
N ARG A 79 -6.29 0.81 -9.01
CA ARG A 79 -7.23 -0.31 -8.83
C ARG A 79 -6.90 -1.16 -7.62
N LEU A 80 -5.62 -1.43 -7.36
CA LEU A 80 -5.18 -2.15 -6.16
C LEU A 80 -5.42 -1.31 -4.91
N PHE A 81 -5.20 0.00 -4.98
CA PHE A 81 -5.40 0.91 -3.86
C PHE A 81 -6.88 1.03 -3.48
N ASP A 82 -7.78 1.16 -4.46
CA ASP A 82 -9.23 1.16 -4.23
C ASP A 82 -9.68 -0.12 -3.52
N GLN A 83 -9.14 -1.27 -3.94
CA GLN A 83 -9.37 -2.53 -3.25
C GLN A 83 -8.79 -2.53 -1.84
N ALA A 84 -7.58 -2.01 -1.64
CA ALA A 84 -6.97 -1.88 -0.32
C ALA A 84 -7.84 -1.05 0.63
N MET A 85 -8.41 0.06 0.14
CA MET A 85 -9.34 0.89 0.91
C MET A 85 -10.61 0.14 1.29
N SER A 86 -11.19 -0.65 0.37
CA SER A 86 -12.34 -1.52 0.67
C SER A 86 -12.04 -2.57 1.74
N LEU A 87 -10.79 -3.06 1.78
CA LEU A 87 -10.28 -3.99 2.78
C LEU A 87 -9.84 -3.30 4.09
N LYS A 88 -9.94 -1.96 4.16
CA LYS A 88 -9.48 -1.11 5.26
C LYS A 88 -7.98 -1.27 5.55
N ILE A 89 -7.17 -1.57 4.53
CA ILE A 89 -5.71 -1.61 4.63
C ILE A 89 -5.20 -0.17 4.70
N PRO A 90 -4.42 0.22 5.74
CA PRO A 90 -3.87 1.57 5.84
C PRO A 90 -2.93 1.89 4.69
N HIS A 91 -2.83 3.17 4.32
CA HIS A 91 -2.00 3.60 3.19
C HIS A 91 -0.53 3.18 3.33
N ASN A 92 0.06 3.38 4.52
CA ASN A 92 1.44 2.97 4.79
C ASN A 92 1.62 1.46 4.59
N VAL A 93 0.66 0.67 5.05
CA VAL A 93 0.71 -0.79 4.93
C VAL A 93 0.57 -1.22 3.47
N PHE A 94 -0.32 -0.58 2.71
CA PHE A 94 -0.45 -0.81 1.28
C PHE A 94 0.86 -0.47 0.54
N ALA A 95 1.46 0.68 0.82
CA ALA A 95 2.72 1.08 0.19
C ALA A 95 3.87 0.12 0.51
N ALA A 96 3.93 -0.37 1.75
CA ALA A 96 4.89 -1.40 2.13
C ALA A 96 4.63 -2.72 1.41
N TRP A 97 3.37 -3.15 1.31
CA TRP A 97 2.97 -4.35 0.59
C TRP A 97 3.38 -4.29 -0.89
N MET A 98 3.22 -3.13 -1.54
CA MET A 98 3.57 -2.92 -2.95
C MET A 98 5.04 -3.24 -3.27
N VAL A 99 5.95 -3.00 -2.31
CA VAL A 99 7.39 -3.22 -2.47
C VAL A 99 7.91 -4.43 -1.69
N SER A 100 7.03 -5.19 -1.04
CA SER A 100 7.40 -6.40 -0.31
C SER A 100 7.25 -7.64 -1.19
N PRO A 101 8.19 -8.60 -1.13
CA PRO A 101 8.04 -9.88 -1.82
C PRO A 101 6.74 -10.58 -1.44
N LEU A 102 5.99 -11.06 -2.44
CA LEU A 102 4.81 -11.86 -2.20
C LEU A 102 5.20 -13.27 -1.68
N PRO A 103 4.38 -13.90 -0.82
CA PRO A 103 4.64 -15.26 -0.32
C PRO A 103 4.58 -16.37 -1.38
N ALA A 104 4.33 -16.05 -2.65
CA ALA A 104 4.20 -17.01 -3.76
C ALA A 104 5.56 -17.45 -4.33
N GLU A 105 5.54 -18.48 -5.17
CA GLU A 105 6.72 -19.15 -5.74
C GLU A 105 7.71 -18.21 -6.44
N THR A 106 7.25 -17.07 -6.96
CA THR A 106 8.09 -16.12 -7.70
C THR A 106 8.87 -15.13 -6.82
N ARG A 107 8.52 -14.99 -5.53
CA ARG A 107 9.06 -13.95 -4.60
C ARG A 107 9.12 -12.53 -5.19
N SER A 108 8.32 -12.24 -6.21
CA SER A 108 8.27 -10.92 -6.85
C SER A 108 7.49 -9.93 -5.99
N ARG A 109 7.82 -8.63 -6.08
CA ARG A 109 7.04 -7.58 -5.42
C ARG A 109 5.87 -7.17 -6.31
N PRO A 110 4.75 -6.70 -5.75
CA PRO A 110 3.62 -6.23 -6.57
C PRO A 110 3.97 -5.21 -7.66
N VAL A 111 4.89 -4.27 -7.36
CA VAL A 111 5.40 -3.29 -8.34
C VAL A 111 6.06 -3.93 -9.56
N ASP A 112 6.66 -5.12 -9.41
CA ASP A 112 7.37 -5.81 -10.50
C ASP A 112 6.40 -6.54 -11.46
N ILE A 113 5.18 -6.83 -11.00
CA ILE A 113 4.22 -7.70 -11.71
C ILE A 113 2.84 -7.05 -11.88
N LEU A 114 2.79 -5.71 -12.03
CA LEU A 114 1.54 -4.95 -12.21
C LEU A 114 0.68 -5.39 -13.41
N GLY A 115 1.25 -6.17 -14.35
CA GLY A 115 0.49 -6.81 -15.43
C GLY A 115 -0.37 -8.01 -14.99
N SER A 116 -0.12 -8.59 -13.82
CA SER A 116 -0.80 -9.79 -13.29
C SER A 116 -1.90 -9.44 -12.28
N MET A 117 -2.83 -8.56 -12.67
CA MET A 117 -3.82 -7.98 -11.75
C MET A 117 -4.63 -9.01 -10.95
N THR A 118 -5.12 -10.09 -11.56
CA THR A 118 -5.91 -11.12 -10.85
C THR A 118 -5.13 -11.76 -9.69
N LEU A 119 -3.83 -12.01 -9.89
CA LEU A 119 -2.94 -12.55 -8.86
C LEU A 119 -2.73 -11.53 -7.75
N LEU A 120 -2.50 -10.26 -8.11
CA LEU A 120 -2.27 -9.18 -7.16
C LEU A 120 -3.49 -8.90 -6.29
N GLN A 121 -4.68 -8.85 -6.90
CA GLN A 121 -5.94 -8.66 -6.18
C GLN A 121 -6.20 -9.81 -5.20
N SER A 122 -5.97 -11.06 -5.62
CA SER A 122 -6.11 -12.23 -4.74
C SER A 122 -5.11 -12.22 -3.59
N SER A 123 -3.86 -11.84 -3.89
CA SER A 123 -2.79 -11.73 -2.90
C SER A 123 -3.06 -10.62 -1.88
N LEU A 124 -3.64 -9.51 -2.30
CA LEU A 124 -4.02 -8.39 -1.44
C LEU A 124 -5.18 -8.76 -0.50
N VAL A 125 -6.18 -9.50 -0.98
CA VAL A 125 -7.25 -10.05 -0.13
C VAL A 125 -6.67 -10.98 0.93
N ALA A 126 -5.84 -11.94 0.53
CA ALA A 126 -5.21 -12.87 1.46
C ALA A 126 -4.33 -12.16 2.50
N PHE A 127 -3.66 -11.07 2.10
CA PHE A 127 -2.90 -10.21 3.00
C PHE A 127 -3.81 -9.48 3.99
N GLY A 128 -4.89 -8.87 3.49
CA GLY A 128 -5.91 -8.23 4.31
C GLY A 128 -6.51 -9.19 5.34
N ASP A 129 -6.94 -10.38 4.93
CA ASP A 129 -7.53 -11.38 5.83
C ASP A 129 -6.56 -11.83 6.93
N ARG A 130 -5.26 -11.86 6.63
CA ARG A 130 -4.23 -12.26 7.60
C ARG A 130 -4.05 -11.24 8.72
N TYR A 131 -4.03 -9.95 8.40
CA TYR A 131 -3.62 -8.88 9.33
C TYR A 131 -4.74 -7.97 9.79
N ARG A 132 -5.88 -7.96 9.09
CA ARG A 132 -7.02 -7.10 9.44
C ARG A 132 -7.48 -7.40 10.86
N PRO A 133 -7.51 -6.40 11.76
CA PRO A 133 -8.04 -6.57 13.10
C PRO A 133 -9.49 -7.04 13.07
N ALA A 134 -9.85 -7.95 13.98
CA ALA A 134 -11.24 -8.32 14.15
C ALA A 134 -12.04 -7.08 14.60
N GLU A 135 -13.09 -6.72 13.87
CA GLU A 135 -13.97 -5.63 14.28
C GLU A 135 -14.62 -6.05 15.61
N LYS A 136 -14.28 -5.35 16.70
CA LYS A 136 -15.01 -5.50 17.96
C LYS A 136 -16.43 -5.00 17.69
N ARG A 137 -17.40 -5.94 17.62
CA ARG A 137 -18.82 -5.60 17.72
C ARG A 137 -19.04 -5.00 19.11
N ASN A 138 -19.24 -3.69 19.17
CA ASN A 138 -19.82 -3.02 20.33
C ASN A 138 -21.31 -3.37 20.42
#